data_AF-E7GC98-F1
#
_entry.id   AF-E7GC98-F1
#
_cell.length_a   1.000
_cell.length_b   1.000
_cell.length_c   1.000
_cell.angle_alpha   90.00
_cell.angle_beta   90.00
_cell.angle_gamma   90.00
#
_symmetry.space_group_name_H-M   'P 1'
#
loop_
_entity.id
_entity.type
_entity.pdbx_description
1 polymer ?
#
loop_
_entity_poly.entity_id
_entity_poly.type
_entity_poly.pdbx_seq_one_letter_code
_entity_poly.pdbx_strand_id
1 'polypeptide(L)'
;MDQKENALQCMIEWLSHENELGKAPSQIQIAGEFDLHNLHYYIFKFKKSRFSSWLVGVCGGYHEDEIGHCGHIFSEYENYHEDTAQQKCINMIEQIREYWMNAANESDELKERTLFVHFVLLKDSNVNLKDVFHYLKENCHIECNQIEESKGNVYVANVKESMISVSIMETPVPEGEAEYYAQGCYMWEDAVEQVKEHKAHIIVTTSGHGIDTREAMLLQSQLIDACFNFEQSIAVYGDEMVWPKHIYRDIMNDYYQDESLPVMLWVYLGIVTNQEGNHIYTIGLKNFGHYEIETLPTTIQLSELHEFMFNVICYIIEQRAELHQGETIGVSATQKCQITLSQGIFLDEKTLKIEVVDIE
;
A
#
# COMPACT_ATOMS: atom_id res chain seq x y z
N MET A 1 -6.17 -24.63 -13.99
CA MET A 1 -5.60 -24.02 -15.21
C MET A 1 -4.10 -24.16 -15.05
N ASP A 2 -3.43 -24.74 -16.03
CA ASP A 2 -1.96 -24.83 -16.02
C ASP A 2 -1.36 -23.46 -16.42
N GLN A 3 -0.11 -23.18 -16.04
CA GLN A 3 0.54 -21.87 -16.24
C GLN A 3 0.54 -21.45 -17.72
N LYS A 4 0.72 -22.41 -18.65
CA LYS A 4 0.61 -22.20 -20.11
C LYS A 4 -0.77 -21.73 -20.55
N GLU A 5 -1.81 -22.30 -19.95
CA GLU A 5 -3.21 -21.98 -20.26
C GLU A 5 -3.57 -20.61 -19.71
N ASN A 6 -3.07 -20.28 -18.51
CA ASN A 6 -3.17 -18.94 -17.93
C ASN A 6 -2.47 -17.89 -18.81
N ALA A 7 -1.21 -18.10 -19.20
CA ALA A 7 -0.46 -17.18 -20.05
C ALA A 7 -1.15 -16.91 -21.40
N LEU A 8 -1.72 -17.95 -22.01
CA LEU A 8 -2.50 -17.81 -23.25
C LEU A 8 -3.73 -16.93 -23.03
N GLN A 9 -4.46 -17.16 -21.94
CA GLN A 9 -5.65 -16.39 -21.60
C GLN A 9 -5.29 -14.92 -21.34
N CYS A 10 -4.28 -14.67 -20.50
CA CYS A 10 -3.75 -13.35 -20.20
C CYS A 10 -3.32 -12.59 -21.47
N MET A 11 -2.64 -13.24 -22.41
CA MET A 11 -2.23 -12.63 -23.67
C MET A 11 -3.43 -12.30 -24.57
N ILE A 12 -4.44 -13.18 -24.66
CA ILE A 12 -5.66 -12.91 -25.43
C ILE A 12 -6.40 -11.70 -24.84
N GLU A 13 -6.52 -11.65 -23.52
CA GLU A 13 -7.20 -10.57 -22.81
C GLU A 13 -6.47 -9.23 -22.94
N TRP A 14 -5.14 -9.24 -22.84
CA TRP A 14 -4.32 -8.05 -23.09
C TRP A 14 -4.50 -7.53 -24.51
N LEU A 15 -4.36 -8.40 -25.52
CA LEU A 15 -4.55 -8.01 -26.93
C LEU A 15 -5.98 -7.53 -27.22
N SER A 16 -6.98 -8.01 -26.49
CA SER A 16 -8.39 -7.65 -26.71
C SER A 16 -8.77 -6.28 -26.19
N HIS A 17 -7.93 -5.66 -25.35
CA HIS A 17 -8.19 -4.35 -24.76
C HIS A 17 -8.36 -3.26 -25.84
N GLU A 18 -9.21 -2.27 -25.59
CA GLU A 18 -9.53 -1.19 -26.55
C GLU A 18 -8.32 -0.37 -26.98
N ASN A 19 -7.37 -0.20 -26.08
CA ASN A 19 -6.09 0.47 -26.35
C ASN A 19 -5.09 -0.39 -27.13
N GLU A 20 -5.38 -1.69 -27.35
CA GLU A 20 -4.54 -2.63 -28.09
C GLU A 20 -5.14 -2.97 -29.46
N LEU A 21 -5.75 -4.15 -29.64
CA LEU A 21 -6.48 -4.49 -30.88
C LEU A 21 -7.96 -4.12 -30.84
N GLY A 22 -8.50 -3.85 -29.64
CA GLY A 22 -9.93 -3.68 -29.38
C GLY A 22 -10.80 -4.92 -29.64
N LYS A 23 -10.17 -6.09 -29.82
CA LYS A 23 -10.82 -7.40 -30.00
C LYS A 23 -9.80 -8.53 -29.90
N ALA A 24 -10.29 -9.75 -29.66
CA ALA A 24 -9.46 -10.94 -29.66
C ALA A 24 -8.69 -11.13 -30.99
N PRO A 25 -7.42 -11.58 -30.92
CA PRO A 25 -6.65 -11.88 -32.11
C PRO A 25 -7.33 -13.00 -32.92
N SER A 26 -7.27 -12.90 -34.25
CA SER A 26 -7.88 -13.90 -35.13
C SER A 26 -7.23 -15.28 -35.06
N GLN A 27 -5.95 -15.33 -34.70
CA GLN A 27 -5.17 -16.54 -34.43
C GLN A 27 -4.11 -16.18 -33.38
N ILE A 28 -3.85 -17.07 -32.43
CA ILE A 28 -2.79 -16.95 -31.42
C ILE A 28 -2.27 -18.34 -31.06
N GLN A 29 -0.96 -18.47 -30.87
CA GLN A 29 -0.29 -19.71 -30.50
C GLN A 29 0.94 -19.40 -29.65
N ILE A 30 1.23 -20.27 -28.67
CA ILE A 30 2.55 -20.30 -28.01
C ILE A 30 3.57 -20.81 -29.04
N ALA A 31 4.65 -20.07 -29.19
CA ALA A 31 5.73 -20.32 -30.14
C ALA A 31 7.02 -20.80 -29.46
N GLY A 32 7.16 -20.58 -28.15
CA GLY A 32 8.30 -21.00 -27.35
C GLY A 32 8.18 -20.52 -25.91
N GLU A 33 9.15 -20.87 -25.09
CA GLU A 33 9.27 -20.46 -23.70
C GLU A 33 10.75 -20.26 -23.35
N PHE A 34 11.03 -19.42 -22.37
CA PHE A 34 12.40 -19.14 -21.92
C PHE A 34 12.40 -18.57 -20.50
N ASP A 35 13.55 -18.69 -19.83
CA ASP A 35 13.78 -18.08 -18.52
C ASP A 35 14.68 -16.86 -18.65
N LEU A 36 14.37 -15.81 -17.89
CA LEU A 36 15.16 -14.58 -17.82
C LEU A 36 15.03 -13.99 -16.41
N HIS A 37 16.14 -13.61 -15.77
CA HIS A 37 16.15 -13.06 -14.40
C HIS A 37 15.40 -13.89 -13.35
N ASN A 38 15.50 -15.22 -13.41
CA ASN A 38 14.80 -16.18 -12.55
C ASN A 38 13.25 -16.17 -12.69
N LEU A 39 12.74 -15.61 -13.78
CA LEU A 39 11.32 -15.61 -14.12
C LEU A 39 11.09 -16.40 -15.41
N HIS A 40 9.94 -17.06 -15.47
CA HIS A 40 9.52 -17.83 -16.64
C HIS A 40 8.64 -16.99 -17.59
N TYR A 41 8.84 -17.19 -18.91
CA TYR A 41 8.14 -16.44 -19.96
C TYR A 41 7.71 -17.33 -21.13
N TYR A 42 6.57 -16.97 -21.72
CA TYR A 42 6.00 -17.58 -22.92
C TYR A 42 6.05 -16.61 -24.10
N ILE A 43 6.54 -17.11 -25.24
CA ILE A 43 6.56 -16.39 -26.51
C ILE A 43 5.27 -16.71 -27.25
N PHE A 44 4.54 -15.67 -27.66
CA PHE A 44 3.33 -15.78 -28.47
C PHE A 44 3.59 -15.32 -29.89
N LYS A 45 2.95 -16.01 -30.83
CA LYS A 45 2.69 -15.48 -32.17
C LYS A 45 1.20 -15.30 -32.38
N PHE A 46 0.78 -14.16 -32.91
CA PHE A 46 -0.64 -13.86 -33.12
C PHE A 46 -0.91 -13.09 -34.42
N LYS A 47 -2.17 -13.03 -34.84
CA LYS A 47 -2.64 -12.29 -36.02
C LYS A 47 -3.79 -11.35 -35.69
N LYS A 48 -3.65 -10.07 -36.03
CA LYS A 48 -4.71 -9.05 -35.90
C LYS A 48 -5.98 -9.41 -36.69
N SER A 49 -5.80 -9.97 -37.88
CA SER A 49 -6.87 -10.46 -38.75
C SER A 49 -6.43 -11.69 -39.55
N ARG A 50 -7.37 -12.43 -40.14
CA ARG A 50 -7.09 -13.67 -40.88
C ARG A 50 -6.03 -13.52 -41.99
N PHE A 51 -5.90 -12.30 -42.55
CA PHE A 51 -4.96 -11.98 -43.64
C PHE A 51 -3.71 -11.21 -43.18
N SER A 52 -3.58 -10.88 -41.89
CA SER A 52 -2.39 -10.19 -41.36
C SER A 52 -1.19 -11.12 -41.22
N SER A 53 0.01 -10.54 -41.19
CA SER A 53 1.25 -11.24 -40.83
C SER A 53 1.18 -11.72 -39.38
N TRP A 54 1.95 -12.75 -39.06
CA TRP A 54 2.16 -13.17 -37.69
C TRP A 54 3.01 -12.13 -36.96
N LEU A 55 2.58 -11.75 -35.77
CA LEU A 55 3.26 -10.80 -34.89
C LEU A 55 3.74 -11.50 -33.63
N VAL A 56 4.79 -10.98 -33.00
CA VAL A 56 5.37 -11.54 -31.76
C VAL A 56 4.86 -10.80 -30.53
N GLY A 57 4.63 -11.52 -29.44
CA GLY A 57 4.33 -10.96 -28.13
C GLY A 57 4.89 -11.86 -27.03
N VAL A 58 4.93 -11.34 -25.81
CA VAL A 58 5.44 -12.05 -24.64
C VAL A 58 4.44 -11.93 -23.49
N CYS A 59 4.29 -13.01 -22.74
CA CYS A 59 3.58 -13.02 -21.46
C CYS A 59 4.42 -13.84 -20.48
N GLY A 60 4.72 -13.27 -19.32
CA GLY A 60 5.55 -13.93 -18.32
C GLY A 60 5.78 -13.11 -17.07
N GLY A 61 6.86 -13.42 -16.37
CA GLY A 61 7.10 -12.96 -15.01
C GLY A 61 6.57 -13.92 -13.96
N TYR A 62 6.51 -15.22 -14.28
CA TYR A 62 6.07 -16.25 -13.34
C TYR A 62 7.25 -16.71 -12.47
N HIS A 63 7.01 -16.89 -11.18
CA HIS A 63 7.93 -17.57 -10.27
C HIS A 63 7.62 -19.06 -10.25
N GLU A 64 8.59 -19.88 -10.64
CA GLU A 64 8.46 -21.36 -10.62
C GLU A 64 7.13 -21.83 -11.26
N ASP A 65 6.33 -22.61 -10.52
CA ASP A 65 5.04 -23.16 -10.96
C ASP A 65 3.84 -22.27 -10.58
N GLU A 66 4.07 -21.02 -10.14
CA GLU A 66 2.99 -20.10 -9.77
C GLU A 66 2.16 -19.69 -10.99
N ILE A 67 0.86 -19.44 -10.75
CA ILE A 67 -0.10 -19.02 -11.78
C ILE A 67 -0.15 -17.48 -11.88
N GLY A 68 0.31 -16.76 -10.86
CA GLY A 68 0.46 -15.30 -10.88
C GLY A 68 1.75 -14.90 -11.58
N HIS A 69 1.72 -13.78 -12.32
CA HIS A 69 2.91 -13.19 -12.93
C HIS A 69 2.99 -11.70 -12.64
N CYS A 70 4.20 -11.14 -12.62
CA CYS A 70 4.48 -9.72 -12.36
C CYS A 70 4.08 -8.78 -13.52
N GLY A 71 2.95 -9.01 -14.18
CA GLY A 71 2.42 -8.08 -15.19
C GLY A 71 3.16 -7.98 -16.54
N HIS A 72 4.19 -8.80 -16.82
CA HIS A 72 4.94 -8.73 -18.10
C HIS A 72 4.16 -9.31 -19.29
N ILE A 73 3.08 -8.66 -19.71
CA ILE A 73 2.33 -8.98 -20.95
C ILE A 73 2.49 -7.81 -21.92
N PHE A 74 3.12 -8.06 -23.07
CA PHE A 74 3.45 -6.99 -24.00
C PHE A 74 3.66 -7.45 -25.45
N SER A 75 3.42 -6.56 -26.41
CA SER A 75 3.81 -6.71 -27.81
C SER A 75 4.01 -5.35 -28.47
N GLU A 76 5.13 -5.18 -29.17
CA GLU A 76 5.35 -4.02 -30.06
C GLU A 76 4.74 -4.21 -31.46
N TYR A 77 3.94 -5.26 -31.67
CA TYR A 77 3.35 -5.59 -32.97
C TYR A 77 4.35 -5.81 -34.10
N GLU A 78 5.58 -6.22 -33.77
CA GLU A 78 6.58 -6.61 -34.76
C GLU A 78 6.25 -7.94 -35.43
N ASN A 79 6.73 -8.16 -36.66
CA ASN A 79 6.59 -9.45 -37.33
C ASN A 79 7.33 -10.57 -36.57
N TYR A 80 6.65 -11.71 -36.44
CA TYR A 80 7.18 -12.94 -35.89
C TYR A 80 8.11 -13.63 -36.90
N HIS A 81 9.33 -13.94 -36.44
CA HIS A 81 10.29 -14.79 -37.13
C HIS A 81 10.89 -15.74 -36.10
N GLU A 82 10.88 -17.05 -36.37
CA GLU A 82 11.24 -18.10 -35.41
C GLU A 82 12.67 -17.98 -34.90
N ASP A 83 13.60 -17.55 -35.76
CA ASP A 83 15.02 -17.36 -35.46
C ASP A 83 15.32 -16.12 -34.61
N THR A 84 14.38 -15.19 -34.48
CA THR A 84 14.58 -13.92 -33.73
C THR A 84 13.55 -13.67 -32.63
N ALA A 85 12.47 -14.46 -32.55
CA ALA A 85 11.36 -14.22 -31.64
C ALA A 85 11.79 -14.15 -30.17
N GLN A 86 12.62 -15.10 -29.70
CA GLN A 86 13.12 -15.09 -28.33
C GLN A 86 13.95 -13.84 -28.04
N GLN A 87 14.87 -13.46 -28.94
CA GLN A 87 15.69 -12.26 -28.75
C GLN A 87 14.85 -10.98 -28.73
N LYS A 88 13.80 -10.90 -29.55
CA LYS A 88 12.85 -9.78 -29.53
C LYS A 88 12.09 -9.69 -28.20
N CYS A 89 11.60 -10.82 -27.68
CA CYS A 89 10.96 -10.87 -26.37
C CYS A 89 11.93 -10.45 -25.25
N ILE A 90 13.17 -10.93 -25.28
CA ILE A 90 14.22 -10.49 -24.34
C ILE A 90 14.43 -8.98 -24.45
N ASN A 91 14.57 -8.44 -25.66
CA ASN A 91 14.77 -6.99 -25.85
C ASN A 91 13.59 -6.17 -25.31
N MET A 92 12.34 -6.61 -25.54
CA MET A 92 11.15 -5.94 -24.98
C MET A 92 11.18 -5.96 -23.44
N ILE A 93 11.53 -7.11 -22.84
CA ILE A 93 11.63 -7.23 -21.37
C ILE A 93 12.76 -6.35 -20.83
N GLU A 94 13.93 -6.36 -21.46
CA GLU A 94 15.06 -5.53 -21.04
C GLU A 94 14.79 -4.04 -21.25
N GLN A 95 14.05 -3.63 -22.29
CA GLN A 95 13.64 -2.24 -22.46
C GLN A 95 12.65 -1.79 -21.39
N ILE A 96 11.66 -2.62 -21.05
CA ILE A 96 10.74 -2.36 -19.95
C ILE A 96 11.54 -2.27 -18.64
N ARG A 97 12.44 -3.22 -18.39
CA ARG A 97 13.30 -3.23 -17.20
C ARG A 97 14.26 -2.05 -17.15
N GLU A 98 14.88 -1.67 -18.26
CA GLU A 98 15.79 -0.53 -18.35
C GLU A 98 15.02 0.78 -18.19
N TYR A 99 13.82 0.88 -18.74
CA TYR A 99 12.89 1.98 -18.46
C TYR A 99 12.60 2.06 -16.95
N TRP A 100 12.31 0.93 -16.30
CA TRP A 100 12.08 0.89 -14.85
C TRP A 100 13.33 1.22 -14.03
N MET A 101 14.49 0.69 -14.41
CA MET A 101 15.76 0.99 -13.74
C MET A 101 16.14 2.45 -13.92
N ASN A 102 15.91 3.04 -15.09
CA ASN A 102 16.16 4.46 -15.33
C ASN A 102 15.14 5.34 -14.62
N ALA A 103 13.86 4.97 -14.60
CA ALA A 103 12.83 5.66 -13.83
C ALA A 103 13.09 5.59 -12.31
N ALA A 104 13.63 4.47 -11.81
CA ALA A 104 14.09 4.31 -10.43
C ALA A 104 15.38 5.10 -10.13
N ASN A 105 16.25 5.29 -11.11
CA ASN A 105 17.47 6.12 -10.98
C ASN A 105 17.19 7.63 -11.11
N GLU A 106 16.09 8.02 -11.77
CA GLU A 106 15.65 9.40 -11.93
C GLU A 106 14.61 9.84 -10.89
N SER A 107 14.03 8.92 -10.12
CA SER A 107 13.21 9.25 -8.96
C SER A 107 14.10 9.58 -7.76
N ASP A 108 13.68 10.55 -6.95
CA ASP A 108 14.08 10.55 -5.55
C ASP A 108 13.59 9.21 -4.98
N GLU A 109 14.47 8.21 -4.84
CA GLU A 109 14.12 6.88 -4.31
C GLU A 109 13.24 7.06 -3.08
N LEU A 110 11.97 6.64 -3.19
CA LEU A 110 11.06 6.61 -2.06
C LEU A 110 11.60 5.57 -1.09
N LYS A 111 12.10 6.04 0.05
CA LYS A 111 12.69 5.18 1.07
C LYS A 111 11.68 4.88 2.14
N GLU A 112 11.63 3.62 2.53
CA GLU A 112 10.90 3.19 3.71
C GLU A 112 11.34 4.00 4.94
N ARG A 113 10.35 4.36 5.76
CA ARG A 113 10.58 5.10 6.99
C ARG A 113 10.99 4.14 8.09
N THR A 114 12.00 4.52 8.87
CA THR A 114 12.50 3.70 10.00
C THR A 114 12.19 4.29 11.36
N LEU A 115 11.57 5.47 11.44
CA LEU A 115 11.24 6.16 12.70
C LEU A 115 9.79 6.62 12.70
N PHE A 116 8.96 6.01 13.54
CA PHE A 116 7.55 6.34 13.69
C PHE A 116 7.32 7.08 15.00
N VAL A 117 6.56 8.17 14.97
CA VAL A 117 6.27 9.00 16.14
C VAL A 117 4.78 9.34 16.12
N HIS A 118 4.09 8.99 17.20
CA HIS A 118 2.66 9.27 17.38
C HIS A 118 2.40 9.84 18.77
N PHE A 119 1.30 10.57 18.90
CA PHE A 119 0.90 11.27 20.12
C PHE A 119 -0.44 10.72 20.60
N VAL A 120 -0.43 9.94 21.69
CA VAL A 120 -1.68 9.50 22.33
C VAL A 120 -2.20 10.64 23.19
N LEU A 121 -3.37 11.17 22.82
CA LEU A 121 -3.98 12.33 23.42
C LEU A 121 -4.67 11.97 24.74
N LEU A 122 -4.40 12.71 25.80
CA LEU A 122 -4.91 12.42 27.15
C LEU A 122 -5.71 13.59 27.73
N LYS A 123 -6.80 13.28 28.45
CA LYS A 123 -7.58 14.26 29.24
C LYS A 123 -6.77 14.96 30.33
N ASP A 124 -5.79 14.25 30.91
CA ASP A 124 -4.82 14.74 31.88
C ASP A 124 -3.57 13.84 31.92
N SER A 125 -2.53 14.24 32.64
CA SER A 125 -1.24 13.54 32.69
C SER A 125 -1.14 12.43 33.75
N ASN A 126 -2.24 12.06 34.42
CA ASN A 126 -2.21 11.09 35.52
C ASN A 126 -2.17 9.64 35.03
N VAL A 127 -1.06 9.24 34.41
CA VAL A 127 -0.84 7.89 33.88
C VAL A 127 0.50 7.33 34.37
N ASN A 128 0.58 6.01 34.48
CA ASN A 128 1.82 5.31 34.81
C ASN A 128 2.35 4.58 33.57
N LEU A 129 3.35 5.16 32.90
CA LEU A 129 3.89 4.60 31.65
C LEU A 129 4.49 3.20 31.80
N LYS A 130 4.83 2.74 33.01
CA LYS A 130 5.27 1.35 33.25
C LYS A 130 4.18 0.33 32.88
N ASP A 131 2.91 0.74 32.96
CA ASP A 131 1.78 -0.12 32.65
C ASP A 131 1.71 -0.46 31.15
N VAL A 132 2.31 0.36 30.27
CA VAL A 132 2.44 0.07 28.83
C VAL A 132 3.27 -1.19 28.62
N PHE A 133 4.44 -1.30 29.26
CA PHE A 133 5.31 -2.47 29.14
C PHE A 133 4.68 -3.73 29.76
N HIS A 134 3.93 -3.56 30.85
CA HIS A 134 3.17 -4.66 31.44
C HIS A 134 2.09 -5.15 30.46
N TYR A 135 1.35 -4.23 29.83
CA TYR A 135 0.35 -4.55 28.83
C TYR A 135 0.95 -5.32 27.65
N LEU A 136 2.05 -4.82 27.08
CA LEU A 136 2.74 -5.46 25.95
C LEU A 136 3.16 -6.89 26.28
N LYS A 137 3.67 -7.12 27.49
CA LYS A 137 4.09 -8.46 27.92
C LYS A 137 2.92 -9.43 28.08
N GLU A 138 1.88 -9.01 28.81
CA GLU A 138 0.78 -9.90 29.19
C GLU A 138 -0.22 -10.13 28.06
N ASN A 139 -0.48 -9.11 27.23
CA ASN A 139 -1.54 -9.13 26.21
C ASN A 139 -1.00 -9.29 24.79
N CYS A 140 0.16 -8.69 24.49
CA CYS A 140 0.76 -8.77 23.14
C CYS A 140 1.88 -9.82 23.05
N HIS A 141 2.29 -10.41 24.19
CA HIS A 141 3.42 -11.35 24.29
C HIS A 141 4.75 -10.77 23.77
N ILE A 142 4.94 -9.46 23.94
CA ILE A 142 6.14 -8.74 23.52
C ILE A 142 7.07 -8.53 24.71
N GLU A 143 8.25 -9.14 24.65
CA GLU A 143 9.30 -8.95 25.66
C GLU A 143 10.11 -7.69 25.37
N CYS A 144 10.07 -6.74 26.30
CA CYS A 144 10.83 -5.49 26.25
C CYS A 144 12.12 -5.64 27.08
N ASN A 145 13.26 -5.59 26.40
CA ASN A 145 14.57 -5.70 27.04
C ASN A 145 15.12 -4.31 27.40
N GLN A 146 15.99 -4.27 28.42
CA GLN A 146 16.75 -3.06 28.78
C GLN A 146 15.83 -1.83 28.99
N ILE A 147 14.75 -2.00 29.75
CA ILE A 147 13.85 -0.88 30.06
C ILE A 147 14.63 0.13 30.93
N GLU A 148 14.97 1.26 30.33
CA GLU A 148 15.68 2.36 30.96
C GLU A 148 14.72 3.53 31.21
N GLU A 149 14.71 4.01 32.45
CA GLU A 149 13.97 5.21 32.85
C GLU A 149 14.95 6.39 32.87
N SER A 150 14.72 7.38 32.00
CA SER A 150 15.47 8.63 31.99
C SER A 150 14.70 9.74 32.72
N LYS A 151 15.37 10.87 32.96
CA LYS A 151 14.75 12.04 33.59
C LYS A 151 13.58 12.54 32.74
N GLY A 152 12.46 12.85 33.38
CA GLY A 152 11.27 13.39 32.73
C GLY A 152 10.27 12.33 32.27
N ASN A 153 10.17 11.18 32.96
CA ASN A 153 9.22 10.11 32.64
C ASN A 153 9.35 9.60 31.19
N VAL A 154 10.59 9.48 30.73
CA VAL A 154 10.92 8.90 29.43
C VAL A 154 11.37 7.47 29.66
N TYR A 155 10.71 6.52 29.02
CA TYR A 155 11.06 5.11 29.05
C TYR A 155 11.53 4.67 27.67
N VAL A 156 12.68 4.00 27.63
CA VAL A 156 13.24 3.43 26.41
C VAL A 156 13.44 1.94 26.63
N ALA A 157 13.13 1.13 25.62
CA ALA A 157 13.36 -0.31 25.66
C ALA A 157 13.70 -0.82 24.26
N ASN A 158 14.26 -2.03 24.21
CA ASN A 158 14.53 -2.73 22.95
C ASN A 158 13.57 -3.90 22.78
N VAL A 159 13.04 -4.06 21.56
CA VAL A 159 12.22 -5.20 21.14
C VAL A 159 12.88 -5.79 19.90
N LYS A 160 13.40 -7.02 20.00
CA LYS A 160 14.32 -7.57 18.98
C LYS A 160 15.48 -6.59 18.70
N GLU A 161 15.65 -6.13 17.46
CA GLU A 161 16.66 -5.15 17.02
C GLU A 161 16.13 -3.70 17.04
N SER A 162 14.82 -3.50 17.22
CA SER A 162 14.21 -2.17 17.24
C SER A 162 14.27 -1.53 18.63
N MET A 163 14.24 -0.20 18.63
CA MET A 163 14.14 0.61 19.85
C MET A 163 12.76 1.24 19.93
N ILE A 164 12.14 1.16 21.10
CA ILE A 164 10.86 1.80 21.39
C ILE A 164 11.02 2.82 22.51
N SER A 165 10.21 3.88 22.50
CA SER A 165 10.14 4.79 23.62
C SER A 165 8.73 5.31 23.87
N VAL A 166 8.41 5.51 25.15
CA VAL A 166 7.21 6.21 25.60
C VAL A 166 7.58 7.33 26.55
N SER A 167 7.07 8.53 26.31
CA SER A 167 7.29 9.69 27.18
C SER A 167 6.03 10.51 27.32
N ILE A 168 5.82 11.11 28.48
CA ILE A 168 4.66 11.95 28.75
C ILE A 168 5.02 13.42 28.69
N MET A 169 4.17 14.19 28.01
CA MET A 169 4.16 15.65 28.04
C MET A 169 2.92 16.11 28.79
N GLU A 170 3.10 16.95 29.82
CA GLU A 170 2.02 17.52 30.64
C GLU A 170 1.32 18.71 29.96
N THR A 171 1.38 18.77 28.64
CA THR A 171 0.78 19.81 27.80
C THR A 171 0.04 19.18 26.63
N PRO A 172 -0.98 19.85 26.08
CA PRO A 172 -1.57 19.42 24.82
C PRO A 172 -0.52 19.39 23.70
N VAL A 173 -0.86 18.70 22.62
CA VAL A 173 -0.09 18.76 21.37
C VAL A 173 -0.07 20.24 20.92
N PRO A 174 1.11 20.80 20.57
CA PRO A 174 1.23 22.23 20.24
C PRO A 174 0.44 22.65 19.00
N GLU A 175 0.31 23.96 18.81
CA GLU A 175 -0.14 24.61 17.56
C GLU A 175 -1.55 24.25 17.05
N GLY A 176 -2.30 23.41 17.76
CA GLY A 176 -3.63 22.97 17.36
C GLY A 176 -3.62 21.96 16.21
N GLU A 177 -2.48 21.30 15.96
CA GLU A 177 -2.31 20.37 14.83
C GLU A 177 -3.23 19.14 14.96
N ALA A 178 -3.36 18.58 16.17
CA ALA A 178 -4.25 17.44 16.40
C ALA A 178 -5.72 17.80 16.10
N GLU A 179 -6.18 18.98 16.53
CA GLU A 179 -7.51 19.50 16.24
C GLU A 179 -7.71 19.78 14.75
N TYR A 180 -6.67 20.26 14.07
CA TYR A 180 -6.71 20.50 12.62
C TYR A 180 -6.96 19.19 11.88
N TYR A 181 -6.14 18.17 12.13
CA TYR A 181 -6.23 16.88 11.45
C TYR A 181 -7.45 16.04 11.89
N ALA A 182 -8.01 16.29 13.08
CA ALA A 182 -9.27 15.68 13.51
C ALA A 182 -10.45 16.02 12.59
N GLN A 183 -10.41 17.14 11.86
CA GLN A 183 -11.45 17.50 10.88
C GLN A 183 -11.55 16.51 9.72
N GLY A 184 -10.45 15.81 9.41
CA GLY A 184 -10.42 14.78 8.37
C GLY A 184 -11.06 13.47 8.80
N CYS A 185 -11.29 13.24 10.10
CA CYS A 185 -11.77 11.96 10.63
C CYS A 185 -13.29 11.78 10.38
N TYR A 186 -13.67 11.41 9.15
CA TYR A 186 -15.08 11.23 8.76
C TYR A 186 -15.83 10.14 9.53
N MET A 187 -15.11 9.26 10.23
CA MET A 187 -15.66 8.17 11.04
C MET A 187 -16.06 8.62 12.46
N TRP A 188 -15.75 9.85 12.85
CA TRP A 188 -15.93 10.33 14.22
C TRP A 188 -16.53 11.74 14.24
N GLU A 189 -17.87 11.80 14.37
CA GLU A 189 -18.67 13.04 14.21
C GLU A 189 -18.19 14.21 15.09
N ASP A 190 -17.87 13.94 16.36
CA ASP A 190 -17.41 14.97 17.33
C ASP A 190 -15.89 15.01 17.48
N ALA A 191 -15.12 14.54 16.49
CA ALA A 191 -13.66 14.38 16.59
C ALA A 191 -12.93 15.62 17.10
N VAL A 192 -13.22 16.78 16.49
CA VAL A 192 -12.57 18.05 16.84
C VAL A 192 -12.90 18.47 18.28
N GLU A 193 -14.14 18.29 18.71
CA GLU A 193 -14.59 18.68 20.06
C GLU A 193 -13.94 17.80 21.13
N GLN A 194 -13.88 16.49 20.89
CA GLN A 194 -13.27 15.52 21.79
C GLN A 194 -11.75 15.68 21.84
N VAL A 195 -11.10 15.90 20.70
CA VAL A 195 -9.66 16.15 20.64
C VAL A 195 -9.30 17.40 21.44
N LYS A 196 -10.07 18.50 21.35
CA LYS A 196 -9.83 19.72 22.15
C LYS A 196 -9.84 19.51 23.67
N GLU A 197 -10.38 18.41 24.18
CA GLU A 197 -10.36 18.12 25.61
C GLU A 197 -8.97 17.70 26.12
N HIS A 198 -8.05 17.34 25.24
CA HIS A 198 -6.73 16.85 25.63
C HIS A 198 -5.90 17.95 26.29
N LYS A 199 -5.21 17.60 27.38
CA LYS A 199 -4.35 18.51 28.16
C LYS A 199 -2.94 18.00 28.33
N ALA A 200 -2.72 16.75 27.95
CA ALA A 200 -1.45 16.04 27.99
C ALA A 200 -1.39 15.09 26.79
N HIS A 201 -0.20 14.60 26.47
CA HIS A 201 -0.04 13.54 25.47
C HIS A 201 1.13 12.61 25.80
N ILE A 202 1.04 11.37 25.34
CA ILE A 202 2.15 10.40 25.35
C ILE A 202 2.77 10.40 23.97
N ILE A 203 4.06 10.71 23.87
CA ILE A 203 4.85 10.48 22.66
C ILE A 203 5.22 8.99 22.65
N VAL A 204 4.78 8.31 21.60
CA VAL A 204 5.03 6.89 21.36
C VAL A 204 5.91 6.77 20.12
N THR A 205 7.07 6.15 20.27
CA THR A 205 8.06 6.07 19.20
C THR A 205 8.54 4.65 18.98
N THR A 206 8.68 4.28 17.72
CA THR A 206 9.35 3.05 17.27
C THR A 206 10.42 3.42 16.26
N SER A 207 11.66 3.06 16.56
CA SER A 207 12.80 3.09 15.66
C SER A 207 13.03 1.67 15.14
N GLY A 208 12.51 1.38 13.96
CA GLY A 208 12.50 0.06 13.32
C GLY A 208 13.81 -0.33 12.65
N HIS A 209 14.96 0.17 13.11
CA HIS A 209 16.24 -0.25 12.57
C HIS A 209 16.45 -1.75 12.81
N GLY A 210 16.73 -2.51 11.75
CA GLY A 210 16.94 -3.96 11.84
C GLY A 210 15.68 -4.83 11.79
N ILE A 211 14.49 -4.23 11.60
CA ILE A 211 13.25 -4.96 11.36
C ILE A 211 12.54 -4.43 10.11
N ASP A 212 11.61 -5.23 9.58
CA ASP A 212 10.79 -4.84 8.44
C ASP A 212 9.84 -3.69 8.78
N THR A 213 9.54 -2.82 7.82
CA THR A 213 8.63 -1.69 8.03
C THR A 213 7.24 -2.11 8.52
N ARG A 214 6.70 -3.25 8.06
CA ARG A 214 5.42 -3.77 8.57
C ARG A 214 5.52 -4.23 10.01
N GLU A 215 6.63 -4.88 10.38
CA GLU A 215 6.90 -5.25 11.78
C GLU A 215 7.03 -4.00 12.67
N ALA A 216 7.68 -2.95 12.17
CA ALA A 216 7.83 -1.69 12.90
C ALA A 216 6.49 -0.95 13.09
N MET A 217 5.67 -0.88 12.04
CA MET A 217 4.34 -0.28 12.11
C MET A 217 3.39 -1.07 13.01
N LEU A 218 3.45 -2.41 12.96
CA LEU A 218 2.69 -3.25 13.88
C LEU A 218 3.10 -3.04 15.34
N LEU A 219 4.41 -2.98 15.62
CA LEU A 219 4.93 -2.69 16.95
C LEU A 219 4.50 -1.31 17.44
N GLN A 220 4.55 -0.29 16.56
CA GLN A 220 4.03 1.03 16.83
C GLN A 220 2.54 0.98 17.18
N SER A 221 1.75 0.18 16.44
CA SER A 221 0.32 0.04 16.69
C SER A 221 0.00 -0.62 18.03
N GLN A 222 0.73 -1.67 18.39
CA GLN A 222 0.59 -2.34 19.68
C GLN A 222 0.98 -1.43 20.86
N LEU A 223 1.99 -0.57 20.69
CA LEU A 223 2.35 0.44 21.69
C LEU A 223 1.25 1.48 21.89
N ILE A 224 0.64 1.95 20.81
CA ILE A 224 -0.47 2.91 20.86
C ILE A 224 -1.67 2.26 21.55
N ASP A 225 -2.02 1.03 21.19
CA ASP A 225 -3.12 0.28 21.81
C ASP A 225 -2.88 0.02 23.31
N ALA A 226 -1.65 -0.29 23.69
CA ALA A 226 -1.24 -0.38 25.10
C ALA A 226 -1.47 0.94 25.85
N CYS A 227 -1.17 2.08 25.22
CA CYS A 227 -1.47 3.41 25.78
C CYS A 227 -2.98 3.70 25.83
N PHE A 228 -3.79 3.09 24.97
CA PHE A 228 -5.25 3.17 25.09
C PHE A 228 -5.81 2.42 26.29
N ASN A 229 -5.00 1.66 27.04
CA ASN A 229 -5.45 1.09 28.30
C ASN A 229 -5.62 2.11 29.43
N PHE A 230 -5.08 3.32 29.29
CA PHE A 230 -5.38 4.41 30.22
C PHE A 230 -6.79 4.96 30.00
N GLU A 231 -7.52 5.22 31.08
CA GLU A 231 -8.87 5.81 31.03
C GLU A 231 -8.86 7.23 30.44
N GLN A 232 -7.74 7.93 30.58
CA GLN A 232 -7.51 9.29 30.10
C GLN A 232 -7.38 9.39 28.58
N SER A 233 -7.06 8.30 27.90
CA SER A 233 -6.74 8.32 26.47
C SER A 233 -7.99 8.56 25.62
N ILE A 234 -7.87 9.48 24.66
CA ILE A 234 -8.95 9.96 23.79
C ILE A 234 -8.79 9.41 22.38
N ALA A 235 -7.63 9.67 21.78
CA ALA A 235 -7.30 9.39 20.39
C ALA A 235 -5.77 9.28 20.25
N VAL A 236 -5.29 8.88 19.07
CA VAL A 236 -3.89 9.03 18.67
C VAL A 236 -3.81 9.99 17.49
N TYR A 237 -2.85 10.90 17.53
CA TYR A 237 -2.49 11.81 16.45
C TYR A 237 -1.11 11.44 15.90
N GLY A 238 -0.95 11.39 14.59
CA GLY A 238 0.34 11.16 13.92
C GLY A 238 0.15 11.00 12.42
N ASP A 239 1.21 11.23 11.65
CA ASP A 239 1.19 11.11 10.19
C ASP A 239 0.00 11.81 9.52
N GLU A 240 -0.31 13.03 10.00
CA GLU A 240 -1.40 13.86 9.47
C GLU A 240 -2.80 13.26 9.66
N MET A 241 -2.97 12.38 10.66
CA MET A 241 -4.22 11.69 10.95
C MET A 241 -4.55 11.66 12.43
N VAL A 242 -5.84 11.54 12.73
CA VAL A 242 -6.35 11.27 14.07
C VAL A 242 -7.21 10.02 14.06
N TRP A 243 -6.86 9.06 14.91
CA TRP A 243 -7.64 7.84 15.13
C TRP A 243 -8.28 7.85 16.51
N PRO A 244 -9.62 7.73 16.61
CA PRO A 244 -10.28 7.63 17.89
C PRO A 244 -9.98 6.30 18.56
N LYS A 245 -9.81 6.33 19.89
CA LYS A 245 -9.46 5.16 20.71
C LYS A 245 -10.33 3.94 20.45
N HIS A 246 -11.64 4.11 20.28
CA HIS A 246 -12.56 2.98 20.11
C HIS A 246 -12.38 2.28 18.76
N ILE A 247 -12.33 3.02 17.65
CA ILE A 247 -12.09 2.45 16.31
C ILE A 247 -10.71 1.79 16.24
N TYR A 248 -9.69 2.44 16.78
CA TYR A 248 -8.33 1.88 16.80
C TYR A 248 -8.29 0.53 17.54
N ARG A 249 -8.98 0.45 18.68
CA ARG A 249 -9.08 -0.77 19.47
C ARG A 249 -9.85 -1.87 18.76
N ASP A 250 -10.92 -1.53 18.06
CA ASP A 250 -11.69 -2.52 17.28
C ASP A 250 -10.78 -3.16 16.22
N ILE A 251 -10.02 -2.35 15.48
CA ILE A 251 -9.09 -2.86 14.45
C ILE A 251 -7.94 -3.68 15.08
N MET A 252 -7.39 -3.26 16.21
CA MET A 252 -6.34 -4.04 16.89
C MET A 252 -6.88 -5.34 17.50
N ASN A 253 -8.13 -5.37 17.95
CA ASN A 253 -8.77 -6.58 18.43
C ASN A 253 -8.95 -7.61 17.31
N ASP A 254 -9.26 -7.17 16.09
CA ASP A 254 -9.30 -8.06 14.93
C ASP A 254 -7.92 -8.69 14.70
N TYR A 255 -6.86 -7.87 14.67
CA TYR A 255 -5.47 -8.37 14.58
C TYR A 255 -5.13 -9.40 15.67
N TYR A 256 -5.50 -9.16 16.93
CA TYR A 256 -5.22 -10.12 18.00
C TYR A 256 -6.03 -11.43 17.91
N GLN A 257 -7.16 -11.43 17.20
CA GLN A 257 -8.02 -12.60 17.06
C GLN A 257 -7.62 -13.49 15.89
N ASP A 258 -7.26 -12.91 14.75
CA ASP A 258 -7.04 -13.66 13.50
C ASP A 258 -5.75 -13.30 12.75
N GLU A 259 -4.88 -12.48 13.36
CA GLU A 259 -3.62 -12.00 12.78
C GLU A 259 -3.78 -11.18 11.49
N SER A 260 -4.98 -10.65 11.21
CA SER A 260 -5.21 -9.71 10.10
C SER A 260 -4.46 -8.40 10.33
N LEU A 261 -3.59 -8.02 9.39
CA LEU A 261 -2.76 -6.82 9.56
C LEU A 261 -3.66 -5.58 9.64
N PRO A 262 -3.39 -4.64 10.57
CA PRO A 262 -4.21 -3.44 10.73
C PRO A 262 -3.87 -2.37 9.68
N VAL A 263 -3.92 -2.73 8.39
CA VAL A 263 -3.53 -1.89 7.24
C VAL A 263 -4.27 -0.56 7.25
N MET A 264 -5.54 -0.55 7.66
CA MET A 264 -6.36 0.67 7.75
C MET A 264 -5.77 1.71 8.72
N LEU A 265 -5.07 1.28 9.78
CA LEU A 265 -4.40 2.20 10.70
C LEU A 265 -3.12 2.80 10.12
N TRP A 266 -2.54 2.15 9.11
CA TRP A 266 -1.24 2.51 8.52
C TRP A 266 -1.39 3.36 7.26
N VAL A 267 -2.46 3.15 6.50
CA VAL A 267 -2.77 3.86 5.27
C VAL A 267 -4.22 4.33 5.33
N TYR A 268 -4.39 5.65 5.44
CA TYR A 268 -5.70 6.29 5.49
C TYR A 268 -6.25 6.54 4.10
N LEU A 269 -7.57 6.35 3.96
CA LEU A 269 -8.30 6.64 2.74
C LEU A 269 -9.08 7.95 2.91
N GLY A 270 -8.58 9.03 2.33
CA GLY A 270 -9.27 10.30 2.26
C GLY A 270 -10.34 10.28 1.17
N ILE A 271 -11.56 10.68 1.52
CA ILE A 271 -12.72 10.65 0.61
C ILE A 271 -13.07 12.07 0.17
N VAL A 272 -13.28 12.26 -1.13
CA VAL A 272 -13.80 13.52 -1.70
C VAL A 272 -14.95 13.21 -2.65
N THR A 273 -16.12 13.79 -2.38
CA THR A 273 -17.27 13.76 -3.29
C THR A 273 -17.58 15.18 -3.75
N ASN A 274 -17.58 15.39 -5.06
CA ASN A 274 -17.85 16.70 -5.67
C ASN A 274 -18.72 16.55 -6.94
N GLN A 275 -18.79 17.59 -7.78
CA GLN A 275 -19.60 17.59 -9.00
C GLN A 275 -19.04 16.68 -10.11
N GLU A 276 -17.76 16.35 -10.08
CA GLU A 276 -17.06 15.50 -11.05
C GLU A 276 -17.15 14.01 -10.68
N GLY A 277 -17.40 13.69 -9.40
CA GLY A 277 -17.64 12.32 -8.94
C GLY A 277 -17.11 12.06 -7.53
N ASN A 278 -16.92 10.78 -7.24
CA ASN A 278 -16.23 10.29 -6.05
C ASN A 278 -14.73 10.13 -6.34
N HIS A 279 -13.92 10.47 -5.35
CA HIS A 279 -12.48 10.28 -5.34
C HIS A 279 -12.02 9.74 -4.00
N ILE A 280 -10.97 8.91 -4.04
CA ILE A 280 -10.26 8.48 -2.85
C ILE A 280 -8.77 8.72 -3.06
N TYR A 281 -8.11 9.21 -2.03
CA TYR A 281 -6.65 9.32 -1.98
C TYR A 281 -6.08 8.60 -0.76
N THR A 282 -4.84 8.15 -0.84
CA THR A 282 -4.14 7.54 0.28
C THR A 282 -3.25 8.56 0.99
N ILE A 283 -3.04 8.35 2.28
CA ILE A 283 -1.93 8.93 3.02
C ILE A 283 -1.31 7.79 3.83
N GLY A 284 0.01 7.63 3.79
CA GLY A 284 0.75 6.66 4.59
C GLY A 284 1.52 5.63 3.76
N LEU A 285 1.24 5.48 2.46
CA LEU A 285 1.99 4.58 1.58
C LEU A 285 3.47 4.98 1.48
N LYS A 286 3.77 6.28 1.61
CA LYS A 286 5.16 6.78 1.67
C LYS A 286 5.98 6.19 2.81
N ASN A 287 5.34 5.80 3.93
CA ASN A 287 6.05 5.14 5.03
C ASN A 287 6.64 3.80 4.60
N PHE A 288 6.05 3.17 3.58
CA PHE A 288 6.46 1.89 3.00
C PHE A 288 7.24 2.06 1.67
N GLY A 289 7.70 3.27 1.34
CA GLY A 289 8.48 3.49 0.12
C GLY A 289 7.66 3.48 -1.17
N HIS A 290 6.33 3.67 -1.08
CA HIS A 290 5.45 3.75 -2.24
C HIS A 290 4.90 5.17 -2.44
N TYR A 291 4.56 5.51 -3.68
CA TYR A 291 3.81 6.74 -3.97
C TYR A 291 2.43 6.64 -3.33
N GLU A 292 1.91 7.77 -2.84
CA GLU A 292 0.48 7.85 -2.54
C GLU A 292 -0.33 7.64 -3.83
N ILE A 293 -1.57 7.18 -3.67
CA ILE A 293 -2.48 6.84 -4.76
C ILE A 293 -3.69 7.77 -4.68
N GLU A 294 -4.15 8.26 -5.83
CA GLU A 294 -5.42 8.98 -5.96
C GLU A 294 -6.26 8.35 -7.08
N THR A 295 -7.55 8.14 -6.84
CA THR A 295 -8.45 7.76 -7.92
C THR A 295 -8.85 8.99 -8.74
N LEU A 296 -8.89 8.85 -10.07
CA LEU A 296 -9.54 9.84 -10.92
C LEU A 296 -11.05 9.91 -10.61
N PRO A 297 -11.72 11.05 -10.89
CA PRO A 297 -13.15 11.18 -10.65
C PRO A 297 -13.94 10.05 -11.30
N THR A 298 -14.79 9.39 -10.52
CA THR A 298 -15.63 8.29 -11.00
C THR A 298 -17.06 8.39 -10.47
N THR A 299 -18.01 7.83 -11.23
CA THR A 299 -19.41 7.68 -10.82
C THR A 299 -19.68 6.41 -10.01
N ILE A 300 -18.67 5.55 -9.82
CA ILE A 300 -18.76 4.34 -8.98
C ILE A 300 -19.21 4.72 -7.56
N GLN A 301 -20.02 3.86 -6.94
CA GLN A 301 -20.53 4.11 -5.60
C GLN A 301 -19.38 4.21 -4.61
N LEU A 302 -19.46 5.16 -3.68
CA LEU A 302 -18.36 5.42 -2.74
C LEU A 302 -17.94 4.18 -1.94
N SER A 303 -18.89 3.33 -1.54
CA SER A 303 -18.58 2.07 -0.84
C SER A 303 -17.78 1.09 -1.70
N GLU A 304 -18.12 0.97 -2.99
CA GLU A 304 -17.42 0.11 -3.95
C GLU A 304 -16.02 0.67 -4.26
N LEU A 305 -15.91 1.99 -4.42
CA LEU A 305 -14.62 2.66 -4.61
C LEU A 305 -13.71 2.51 -3.40
N HIS A 306 -14.29 2.62 -2.19
CA HIS A 306 -13.57 2.41 -0.94
C HIS A 306 -13.09 0.98 -0.79
N GLU A 307 -13.93 -0.02 -1.08
CA GLU A 307 -13.55 -1.43 -1.07
C GLU A 307 -12.43 -1.71 -2.09
N PHE A 308 -12.55 -1.19 -3.31
CA PHE A 308 -11.51 -1.28 -4.34
C PHE A 308 -10.18 -0.71 -3.83
N MET A 309 -10.19 0.53 -3.32
CA MET A 309 -8.98 1.17 -2.81
C MET A 309 -8.39 0.46 -1.59
N PHE A 310 -9.25 -0.06 -0.72
CA PHE A 310 -8.82 -0.86 0.42
C PHE A 310 -8.11 -2.15 -0.03
N ASN A 311 -8.65 -2.85 -1.02
CA ASN A 311 -8.00 -4.03 -1.59
C ASN A 311 -6.65 -3.71 -2.25
N VAL A 312 -6.54 -2.55 -2.92
CA VAL A 312 -5.27 -2.09 -3.50
C VAL A 312 -4.21 -1.84 -2.42
N ILE A 313 -4.56 -1.14 -1.32
CA ILE A 313 -3.59 -0.90 -0.24
C ILE A 313 -3.22 -2.22 0.47
N CYS A 314 -4.15 -3.15 0.66
CA CYS A 314 -3.84 -4.47 1.20
C CYS A 314 -2.90 -5.25 0.26
N TYR A 315 -3.11 -5.18 -1.05
CA TYR A 315 -2.19 -5.81 -2.02
C TYR A 315 -0.77 -5.25 -1.91
N ILE A 316 -0.62 -3.93 -1.82
CA ILE A 316 0.69 -3.27 -1.65
C ILE A 316 1.33 -3.68 -0.33
N ILE A 317 0.61 -3.57 0.78
CA ILE A 317 1.17 -3.77 2.12
C ILE A 317 1.36 -5.24 2.44
N GLU A 318 0.35 -6.09 2.24
CA GLU A 318 0.40 -7.50 2.64
C GLU A 318 1.22 -8.34 1.67
N GLN A 319 1.12 -8.06 0.35
CA GLN A 319 1.84 -8.82 -0.67
C GLN A 319 3.13 -8.13 -1.13
N ARG A 320 3.47 -6.96 -0.59
CA ARG A 320 4.66 -6.17 -0.98
C ARG A 320 4.67 -5.86 -2.48
N ALA A 321 3.49 -5.64 -3.04
CA ALA A 321 3.37 -5.34 -4.45
C ALA A 321 3.85 -3.90 -4.72
N GLU A 322 4.69 -3.75 -5.73
CA GLU A 322 5.05 -2.45 -6.28
C GLU A 322 4.12 -2.12 -7.43
N LEU A 323 3.56 -0.91 -7.42
CA LEU A 323 2.73 -0.40 -8.50
C LEU A 323 3.50 0.65 -9.27
N HIS A 324 3.43 0.56 -10.59
CA HIS A 324 4.16 1.45 -11.45
C HIS A 324 3.32 2.05 -12.58
N GLN A 325 3.76 3.19 -13.10
CA GLN A 325 3.08 3.88 -14.20
C GLN A 325 3.00 3.04 -15.48
N GLY A 326 1.81 2.93 -16.07
CA GLY A 326 1.58 2.17 -17.30
C GLY A 326 1.21 0.71 -17.04
N GLU A 327 1.23 0.28 -15.78
CA GLU A 327 0.63 -0.97 -15.36
C GLU A 327 -0.89 -0.82 -15.18
N THR A 328 -1.55 -1.96 -14.97
CA THR A 328 -2.98 -2.02 -14.66
C THR A 328 -3.22 -2.76 -13.36
N ILE A 329 -4.20 -2.31 -12.59
CA ILE A 329 -4.66 -2.98 -11.37
C ILE A 329 -6.16 -3.26 -11.43
N GLY A 330 -6.58 -4.35 -10.80
CA GLY A 330 -7.98 -4.75 -10.74
C GLY A 330 -8.22 -5.76 -9.63
N VAL A 331 -9.45 -5.84 -9.14
CA VAL A 331 -9.87 -6.84 -8.14
C VAL A 331 -10.30 -8.18 -8.78
N SER A 332 -10.32 -8.25 -10.11
CA SER A 332 -10.58 -9.45 -10.89
C SER A 332 -9.61 -9.54 -12.07
N ALA A 333 -9.49 -10.72 -12.69
CA ALA A 333 -8.64 -10.90 -13.87
C ALA A 333 -9.09 -10.04 -15.08
N THR A 334 -10.37 -9.66 -15.12
CA THR A 334 -10.96 -8.90 -16.23
C THR A 334 -10.91 -7.40 -16.01
N GLN A 335 -10.84 -6.93 -14.77
CA GLN A 335 -10.78 -5.51 -14.45
C GLN A 335 -9.36 -4.98 -14.68
N LYS A 336 -9.23 -3.90 -15.46
CA LYS A 336 -7.94 -3.29 -15.80
C LYS A 336 -8.01 -1.77 -15.63
N CYS A 337 -7.74 -1.30 -14.43
CA CYS A 337 -7.66 0.12 -14.12
C CYS A 337 -6.24 0.62 -14.45
N GLN A 338 -6.13 1.59 -15.35
CA GLN A 338 -4.83 2.13 -15.76
C GLN A 338 -4.17 2.94 -14.65
N ILE A 339 -2.86 2.76 -14.47
CA ILE A 339 -2.05 3.49 -13.51
C ILE A 339 -1.21 4.54 -14.22
N THR A 340 -1.25 5.79 -13.77
CA THR A 340 -0.37 6.86 -14.29
C THR A 340 0.31 7.62 -13.15
N LEU A 341 1.55 8.10 -13.32
CA LEU A 341 2.20 8.94 -12.31
C LEU A 341 2.11 10.42 -12.75
N SER A 342 1.54 11.26 -11.88
CA SER A 342 1.40 12.69 -12.16
C SER A 342 1.34 13.49 -10.85
N GLN A 343 1.26 14.83 -10.95
CA GLN A 343 1.06 15.67 -9.77
C GLN A 343 -0.25 15.30 -9.04
N GLY A 344 -0.21 15.28 -7.72
CA GLY A 344 -1.36 15.12 -6.83
C GLY A 344 -2.50 16.09 -7.16
N ILE A 345 -3.73 15.62 -7.07
CA ILE A 345 -4.95 16.44 -7.16
C ILE A 345 -5.24 17.00 -5.77
N PHE A 346 -5.03 16.18 -4.73
CA PHE A 346 -5.29 16.53 -3.33
C PHE A 346 -4.00 16.70 -2.52
N LEU A 347 -2.90 16.08 -2.96
CA LEU A 347 -1.61 16.12 -2.28
C LEU A 347 -0.60 16.99 -3.06
N ASP A 348 0.26 17.73 -2.35
CA ASP A 348 1.32 18.56 -2.96
C ASP A 348 2.59 17.72 -3.25
N GLU A 349 2.40 16.59 -3.92
CA GLU A 349 3.46 15.65 -4.30
C GLU A 349 3.06 14.86 -5.55
N LYS A 350 3.97 14.04 -6.11
CA LYS A 350 3.59 13.11 -7.19
C LYS A 350 2.83 11.94 -6.59
N THR A 351 1.75 11.52 -7.25
CA THR A 351 0.94 10.37 -6.83
C THR A 351 0.65 9.46 -8.03
N LEU A 352 0.47 8.18 -7.77
CA LEU A 352 -0.12 7.28 -8.76
C LEU A 352 -1.60 7.61 -8.89
N LYS A 353 -2.11 7.65 -10.11
CA LYS A 353 -3.52 7.84 -10.45
C LYS A 353 -4.09 6.54 -10.93
N ILE A 354 -5.24 6.16 -10.40
CA ILE A 354 -6.00 5.00 -10.88
C ILE A 354 -7.28 5.49 -11.55
N GLU A 355 -7.44 5.16 -12.84
CA GLU A 355 -8.71 5.29 -13.54
C GLU A 355 -9.58 4.06 -13.28
N VAL A 356 -10.45 4.15 -12.26
CA VAL A 356 -11.27 3.02 -11.84
C VAL A 356 -12.42 2.80 -12.82
N VAL A 357 -12.38 1.68 -13.51
CA VAL A 357 -13.43 1.23 -14.44
C VAL A 357 -14.40 0.26 -13.75
N ASP A 358 -15.59 0.10 -14.34
CA ASP A 358 -16.69 -0.68 -13.75
C ASP A 358 -16.24 -2.05 -13.21
N ILE A 359 -16.69 -2.34 -11.99
CA ILE A 359 -16.45 -3.59 -11.26
C ILE A 359 -17.54 -4.57 -11.72
N GLU A 360 -17.38 -5.20 -12.90
CA GLU A 360 -18.29 -6.26 -13.38
C GLU A 360 -18.08 -7.61 -12.69
#